data_AF-A0A2R7SZD3-F1
#
_entry.id   AF-A0A2R7SZD3-F1
#
_cell.length_a   1.000
_cell.length_b   1.000
_cell.length_c   1.000
_cell.angle_alpha   90.00
_cell.angle_beta   90.00
_cell.angle_gamma   90.00
#
_symmetry.space_group_name_H-M   'P 1'
#
loop_
_entity.id
_entity.type
_entity.pdbx_description
1 polymer ?
#
loop_
_entity_poly.entity_id
_entity_poly.type
_entity_poly.pdbx_seq_one_letter_code
_entity_poly.pdbx_strand_id
1 'polypeptide(L)'
;ASDKPRVAWLSEDNGQFVLSLEAPLAESPPTDPQVGAPLTLAGQRWQVAAVVQAALRAAEGELPRVPRTGRVVELRNAQDEVGSLEFREDGPPVWSVGRSVKLADLALQGLRTTTEGESVAEAKVKGRSIACPNCGAPLAPKLAQTKSMACAQCQAVVNLPEGDAKALGFTAQNPGLPPLIPLGRTGTLALAGEKPQAWQVVGYQERCDIPEDAEDEQSFWREYLLYNRMAGFAFLVDTREGWSLVRTLTGAPSQGRGGVTWQSRSYKQRWVYAAKTTHVLGEFYWPVRLEDRVQVTDFASPDGQYLLSREKQGPEVTWSAGQTLPAAAVQKAFGLTAPAAQFARDASAFNNGGTLLRNIIIGLFLIVLLFALLRACSSDDCQRYKDSFGENSNEYAQCRASARSGGGYYGGSGGSYGGYSSGGGGHK
;
A
#
# COMPACT_ATOMS: atom_id res chain seq x y z
N ALA A 1 14.44 -1.93 -44.92
CA ALA A 1 13.98 -0.53 -44.97
C ALA A 1 14.48 0.13 -43.70
N SER A 2 15.29 1.18 -43.80
CA SER A 2 15.70 1.94 -42.61
C SER A 2 14.47 2.71 -42.13
N ASP A 3 13.93 2.33 -40.97
CA ASP A 3 12.87 3.10 -40.34
C ASP A 3 13.29 4.56 -40.23
N LYS A 4 12.37 5.48 -40.56
CA LYS A 4 12.61 6.91 -40.35
C LYS A 4 12.89 7.13 -38.86
N PRO A 5 13.91 7.92 -38.50
CA PRO A 5 14.16 8.23 -37.10
C PRO A 5 12.92 8.86 -36.48
N ARG A 6 12.50 8.34 -35.33
CA ARG A 6 11.38 8.85 -34.55
C ARG A 6 11.91 9.57 -33.33
N VAL A 7 11.32 10.71 -33.02
CA VAL A 7 11.56 11.44 -31.78
C VAL A 7 10.81 10.73 -30.65
N ALA A 8 11.51 10.48 -29.54
CA ALA A 8 10.94 9.93 -28.31
C ALA A 8 11.34 10.79 -27.12
N TRP A 9 10.52 10.77 -26.07
CA TRP A 9 10.75 11.47 -24.82
C TRP A 9 10.96 10.44 -23.71
N LEU A 10 12.02 10.59 -22.93
CA LEU A 10 12.24 9.81 -21.71
C LEU A 10 11.96 10.71 -20.51
N SER A 11 10.95 10.37 -19.71
CA SER A 11 10.54 11.11 -18.51
C SER A 11 10.68 10.27 -17.25
N GLU A 12 10.82 10.94 -16.11
CA GLU A 12 10.67 10.34 -14.79
C GLU A 12 9.20 10.43 -14.34
N ASP A 13 8.63 9.32 -13.89
CA ASP A 13 7.23 9.20 -13.45
C ASP A 13 7.17 8.32 -12.20
N ASN A 14 6.79 8.91 -11.06
CA ASN A 14 6.62 8.19 -9.79
C ASN A 14 7.80 7.28 -9.39
N GLY A 15 9.04 7.75 -9.66
CA GLY A 15 10.27 7.02 -9.35
C GLY A 15 10.65 5.94 -10.38
N GLN A 16 9.99 5.92 -11.53
CA GLN A 16 10.28 5.07 -12.69
C GLN A 16 10.55 5.93 -13.94
N PHE A 17 10.86 5.27 -15.05
CA PHE A 17 11.06 5.94 -16.35
C PHE A 17 9.98 5.55 -17.34
N VAL A 18 9.49 6.52 -18.10
CA VAL A 18 8.51 6.30 -19.18
C VAL A 18 9.13 6.78 -20.49
N LEU A 19 9.13 5.90 -21.50
CA LEU A 19 9.50 6.26 -22.87
C LEU A 19 8.24 6.51 -23.68
N SER A 20 8.07 7.74 -24.17
CA SER A 20 6.88 8.20 -24.90
C SER A 20 7.19 8.57 -26.33
N LEU A 21 6.25 8.30 -27.22
CA LEU A 21 6.30 8.67 -28.63
C LEU A 21 5.10 9.56 -28.96
N GLU A 22 5.32 10.61 -29.74
CA GLU A 22 4.22 11.42 -30.26
C GLU A 22 3.35 10.60 -31.21
N ALA A 23 2.05 10.77 -31.07
CA ALA A 23 1.03 10.09 -31.86
C ALA A 23 0.02 11.10 -32.38
N PRO A 24 -0.56 10.89 -33.58
CA PRO A 24 -1.62 11.75 -34.08
C PRO A 24 -2.85 11.66 -33.17
N LEU A 25 -3.49 12.79 -32.93
CA LEU A 25 -4.78 12.89 -32.24
C LEU A 25 -5.78 13.59 -33.16
N ALA A 26 -6.77 12.85 -33.64
CA ALA A 26 -7.77 13.36 -34.58
C ALA A 26 -8.94 14.07 -33.89
N GLU A 27 -9.22 13.70 -32.64
CA GLU A 27 -10.30 14.28 -31.84
C GLU A 27 -9.80 15.43 -30.95
N SER A 28 -10.72 16.32 -30.55
CA SER A 28 -10.39 17.35 -29.56
C SER A 28 -10.52 16.77 -28.15
N PRO A 29 -9.46 16.84 -27.32
CA PRO A 29 -9.56 16.37 -25.94
C PRO A 29 -10.49 17.28 -25.12
N PRO A 30 -11.06 16.78 -24.01
CA PRO A 30 -11.90 17.60 -23.14
C PRO A 30 -11.12 18.77 -22.56
N THR A 31 -11.78 19.92 -22.43
CA THR A 31 -11.15 21.14 -21.90
C THR A 31 -10.86 21.06 -20.41
N ASP A 32 -11.66 20.33 -19.63
CA ASP A 32 -11.46 20.25 -18.18
C ASP A 32 -11.66 18.83 -17.61
N PRO A 33 -10.74 17.91 -17.91
CA PRO A 33 -10.79 16.56 -17.38
C PRO A 33 -10.62 16.56 -15.85
N GLN A 34 -11.44 15.76 -15.17
CA GLN A 34 -11.41 15.63 -13.72
C GLN A 34 -10.43 14.54 -13.28
N VAL A 35 -9.55 14.87 -12.34
CA VAL A 35 -8.56 13.92 -11.79
C VAL A 35 -9.25 12.71 -11.16
N GLY A 36 -8.83 11.52 -11.58
CA GLY A 36 -9.38 10.22 -11.22
C GLY A 36 -10.58 9.76 -12.05
N ALA A 37 -11.12 10.61 -12.92
CA ALA A 37 -12.26 10.24 -13.77
C ALA A 37 -11.82 9.41 -14.98
N PRO A 38 -12.70 8.54 -15.53
CA PRO A 38 -12.44 7.90 -16.79
C PRO A 38 -12.47 8.92 -17.94
N LEU A 39 -11.63 8.70 -18.95
CA LEU A 39 -11.60 9.49 -20.18
C LEU A 39 -11.43 8.56 -21.38
N THR A 40 -12.30 8.65 -22.38
CA THR A 40 -12.07 8.00 -23.67
C THR A 40 -11.33 8.97 -24.58
N LEU A 41 -10.17 8.53 -25.10
CA LEU A 41 -9.32 9.32 -25.99
C LEU A 41 -8.46 8.40 -26.85
N ALA A 42 -8.24 8.79 -28.10
CA ALA A 42 -7.54 8.02 -29.13
C ALA A 42 -8.08 6.59 -29.29
N GLY A 43 -9.40 6.42 -29.17
CA GLY A 43 -10.07 5.11 -29.24
C GLY A 43 -9.79 4.18 -28.04
N GLN A 44 -9.14 4.68 -26.99
CA GLN A 44 -8.84 3.91 -25.79
C GLN A 44 -9.52 4.51 -24.54
N ARG A 45 -9.68 3.67 -23.51
CA ARG A 45 -10.18 4.10 -22.20
C ARG A 45 -9.02 4.35 -21.25
N TRP A 46 -8.96 5.58 -20.77
CA TRP A 46 -7.98 6.08 -19.83
C TRP A 46 -8.62 6.42 -18.48
N GLN A 47 -7.77 6.65 -17.49
CA GLN A 47 -8.06 7.36 -16.26
C GLN A 47 -7.17 8.61 -16.20
N VAL A 48 -7.76 9.74 -15.85
CA VAL A 48 -7.02 10.99 -15.65
C VAL A 48 -6.19 10.86 -14.38
N ALA A 49 -4.88 10.77 -14.50
CA ALA A 49 -3.97 10.63 -13.37
C ALA A 49 -3.53 11.98 -12.84
N ALA A 50 -3.17 12.93 -13.71
CA ALA A 50 -2.75 14.25 -13.28
C ALA A 50 -3.27 15.36 -14.21
N VAL A 51 -3.56 16.52 -13.63
CA VAL A 51 -3.87 17.76 -14.37
C VAL A 51 -3.02 18.89 -13.77
N VAL A 52 -1.90 19.19 -14.41
CA VAL A 52 -0.87 20.08 -13.84
C VAL A 52 -0.56 21.25 -14.76
N GLN A 53 -0.04 22.32 -14.17
CA GLN A 53 0.63 23.39 -14.91
C GLN A 53 2.13 23.13 -14.87
N ALA A 54 2.69 22.72 -16.00
CA ALA A 54 4.12 22.45 -16.13
C ALA A 54 4.90 23.76 -16.25
N ALA A 55 5.97 23.87 -15.46
CA ALA A 55 6.91 24.98 -15.50
C ALA A 55 8.21 24.55 -16.20
N LEU A 56 8.78 25.44 -17.01
CA LEU A 56 10.08 25.25 -17.63
C LEU A 56 11.12 25.92 -16.73
N ARG A 57 11.99 25.11 -16.12
CA ARG A 57 13.08 25.60 -15.26
C ARG A 57 14.35 25.84 -16.07
N ALA A 58 14.73 24.87 -16.86
CA ALA A 58 15.87 24.91 -17.77
C ALA A 58 15.64 23.92 -18.92
N ALA A 59 16.34 24.12 -20.04
CA ALA A 59 16.44 23.17 -21.13
C ALA A 59 17.85 23.26 -21.72
N GLU A 60 18.47 22.11 -22.00
CA GLU A 60 19.79 22.00 -22.61
C GLU A 60 19.78 20.88 -23.65
N GLY A 61 20.60 21.02 -24.69
CA GLY A 61 20.84 20.00 -25.70
C GLY A 61 20.04 20.18 -27.00
N GLU A 62 20.12 19.18 -27.85
CA GLU A 62 19.44 19.15 -29.15
C GLU A 62 18.03 18.59 -29.00
N LEU A 63 17.08 19.46 -28.67
CA LEU A 63 15.68 19.10 -28.56
C LEU A 63 14.97 19.25 -29.92
N PRO A 64 14.00 18.37 -30.23
CA PRO A 64 13.23 18.42 -31.48
C PRO A 64 12.43 19.72 -31.64
N ARG A 65 12.16 20.40 -30.52
CA ARG A 65 11.49 21.69 -30.41
C ARG A 65 11.81 22.34 -29.07
N VAL A 66 11.63 23.65 -29.00
CA VAL A 66 11.76 24.42 -27.75
C VAL A 66 10.68 23.98 -26.75
N PRO A 67 11.04 23.50 -25.54
CA PRO A 67 10.08 23.21 -24.49
C PRO A 67 9.32 24.47 -24.08
N ARG A 68 8.06 24.30 -23.67
CA ARG A 68 7.22 25.41 -23.21
C ARG A 68 6.52 25.04 -21.92
N THR A 69 6.23 26.05 -21.12
CA THR A 69 5.28 25.92 -20.02
C THR A 69 3.88 25.69 -20.57
N GLY A 70 3.03 25.04 -19.79
CA GLY A 70 1.65 24.85 -20.19
C GLY A 70 0.95 23.80 -19.36
N ARG A 71 -0.35 23.66 -19.63
CA ARG A 71 -1.16 22.63 -18.98
C ARG A 71 -0.80 21.26 -19.54
N VAL A 72 -0.59 20.30 -18.67
CA VAL A 72 -0.38 18.89 -19.03
C VAL A 72 -1.46 18.05 -18.35
N VAL A 73 -2.06 17.15 -19.13
CA VAL A 73 -2.97 16.11 -18.61
C VAL A 73 -2.32 14.76 -18.83
N GLU A 74 -2.05 14.05 -17.73
CA GLU A 74 -1.53 12.69 -17.77
C GLU A 74 -2.65 11.68 -17.57
N LEU A 75 -2.58 10.62 -18.37
CA LEU A 75 -3.57 9.57 -18.51
C LEU A 75 -2.89 8.22 -18.29
N ARG A 76 -3.59 7.31 -17.61
CA ARG A 76 -3.13 5.95 -17.32
C ARG A 76 -4.19 4.96 -17.78
N ASN A 77 -3.82 3.81 -18.31
CA ASN A 77 -4.78 2.77 -18.71
C ASN A 77 -4.46 1.40 -18.09
N ALA A 78 -5.33 0.43 -18.36
CA ALA A 78 -5.19 -0.94 -17.84
C ALA A 78 -4.11 -1.77 -18.56
N GLN A 79 -3.48 -1.21 -19.59
CA GLN A 79 -2.45 -1.83 -20.42
C GLN A 79 -1.04 -1.34 -20.07
N ASP A 80 -0.87 -0.67 -18.92
CA ASP A 80 0.40 -0.05 -18.49
C ASP A 80 0.91 1.04 -19.47
N GLU A 81 0.00 1.70 -20.19
CA GLU A 81 0.34 2.83 -21.05
C GLU A 81 0.10 4.16 -20.34
N VAL A 82 0.92 5.14 -20.73
CA VAL A 82 0.88 6.52 -20.29
C VAL A 82 0.49 7.39 -21.47
N GLY A 83 -0.63 8.10 -21.34
CA GLY A 83 -1.01 9.14 -22.29
C GLY A 83 -0.65 10.51 -21.74
N SER A 84 -0.03 11.38 -22.54
CA SER A 84 0.26 12.76 -22.14
C SER A 84 -0.29 13.73 -23.17
N LEU A 85 -1.17 14.62 -22.71
CA LEU A 85 -1.69 15.76 -23.45
C LEU A 85 -0.98 17.03 -23.00
N GLU A 86 -0.12 17.58 -23.84
CA GLU A 86 0.53 18.87 -23.62
C GLU A 86 -0.23 19.96 -24.37
N PHE A 87 -0.92 20.84 -23.63
CA PHE A 87 -1.66 21.96 -24.22
C PHE A 87 -0.72 23.11 -24.56
N ARG A 88 -0.99 23.75 -25.70
CA ARG A 88 -0.22 24.88 -26.23
C ARG A 88 -1.14 26.08 -26.43
N GLU A 89 -0.61 27.27 -26.23
CA GLU A 89 -1.36 28.51 -26.46
C GLU A 89 -1.58 28.79 -27.96
N ASP A 90 -0.69 28.31 -28.83
CA ASP A 90 -0.61 28.64 -30.25
C ASP A 90 -0.87 27.44 -31.19
N GLY A 91 -1.58 26.41 -30.75
CA GLY A 91 -1.90 25.28 -31.63
C GLY A 91 -2.64 24.12 -30.94
N PRO A 92 -2.88 23.02 -31.68
CA PRO A 92 -3.47 21.81 -31.09
C PRO A 92 -2.54 21.21 -30.02
N PRO A 93 -3.10 20.51 -29.02
CA PRO A 93 -2.30 19.84 -28.01
C PRO A 93 -1.43 18.75 -28.64
N VAL A 94 -0.26 18.51 -28.04
CA VAL A 94 0.53 17.33 -28.39
C VAL A 94 0.01 16.15 -27.63
N TRP A 95 -0.22 15.07 -28.36
CA TRP A 95 -0.51 13.77 -27.80
C TRP A 95 0.71 12.87 -27.91
N SER A 96 1.09 12.26 -26.79
CA SER A 96 2.09 11.21 -26.76
C SER A 96 1.60 10.01 -25.97
N VAL A 97 2.04 8.83 -26.38
CA VAL A 97 1.78 7.57 -25.69
C VAL A 97 3.11 6.93 -25.33
N GLY A 98 3.27 6.55 -24.07
CA GLY A 98 4.45 5.92 -23.55
C GLY A 98 4.17 4.68 -22.73
N ARG A 99 5.26 4.01 -22.36
CA ARG A 99 5.26 2.83 -21.49
C ARG A 99 6.44 2.91 -20.52
N SER A 100 6.28 2.26 -19.37
CA SER A 100 7.38 2.09 -18.42
C SER A 100 8.54 1.35 -19.09
N VAL A 101 9.76 1.83 -18.84
CA VAL A 101 11.01 1.21 -19.28
C VAL A 101 11.98 1.14 -18.12
N LYS A 102 12.79 0.09 -18.06
CA LYS A 102 13.98 0.09 -17.21
C LYS A 102 15.14 0.68 -18.01
N LEU A 103 16.00 1.46 -17.35
CA LEU A 103 17.19 2.02 -18.00
C LEU A 103 18.07 0.95 -18.65
N ALA A 104 18.16 -0.24 -18.04
CA ALA A 104 18.90 -1.37 -18.59
C ALA A 104 18.32 -1.87 -19.92
N ASP A 105 17.00 -1.79 -20.11
CA ASP A 105 16.31 -2.26 -21.32
C ASP A 105 16.53 -1.31 -22.50
N LEU A 106 16.92 -0.05 -22.23
CA LEU A 106 17.22 0.94 -23.27
C LEU A 106 18.56 0.68 -23.98
N ALA A 107 19.41 -0.20 -23.43
CA ALA A 107 20.72 -0.56 -23.98
C ALA A 107 21.55 0.67 -24.42
N LEU A 108 21.58 1.70 -23.56
CA LEU A 108 22.18 3.00 -23.84
C LEU A 108 23.67 2.86 -24.20
N GLN A 109 24.09 3.49 -25.29
CA GLN A 109 25.48 3.52 -25.77
C GLN A 109 25.96 4.97 -25.88
N GLY A 110 27.27 5.19 -25.82
CA GLY A 110 27.85 6.53 -25.97
C GLY A 110 27.41 7.52 -24.88
N LEU A 111 27.00 7.01 -23.71
CA LEU A 111 26.68 7.85 -22.56
C LEU A 111 27.90 8.71 -22.20
N ARG A 112 27.64 9.99 -21.88
CA ARG A 112 28.67 10.88 -21.33
C ARG A 112 29.35 10.15 -20.17
N THR A 113 30.67 10.19 -20.11
CA THR A 113 31.42 9.64 -18.98
C THR A 113 31.93 10.75 -18.08
N THR A 114 32.08 10.47 -16.78
CA THR A 114 32.83 11.32 -15.88
C THR A 114 34.30 11.38 -16.30
N THR A 115 35.08 12.26 -15.67
CA THR A 115 36.55 12.28 -15.80
C THR A 115 37.20 10.96 -15.40
N GLU A 116 36.50 10.11 -14.64
CA GLU A 116 36.96 8.80 -14.18
C GLU A 116 36.52 7.66 -15.13
N GLY A 117 35.88 7.98 -16.26
CA GLY A 117 35.47 7.00 -17.27
C GLY A 117 34.18 6.25 -16.93
N GLU A 118 33.54 6.55 -15.80
CA GLU A 118 32.22 6.01 -15.44
C GLU A 118 31.14 6.70 -16.28
N SER A 119 30.16 5.96 -16.81
CA SER A 119 28.99 6.60 -17.44
C SER A 119 28.35 7.56 -16.43
N VAL A 120 27.94 8.77 -16.84
CA VAL A 120 27.31 9.77 -15.95
C VAL A 120 25.99 9.23 -15.37
N ALA A 121 25.35 8.26 -16.05
CA ALA A 121 24.19 7.54 -15.52
C ALA A 121 24.58 6.53 -14.41
N GLU A 122 25.83 6.06 -14.39
CA GLU A 122 26.37 5.10 -13.41
C GLU A 122 27.22 5.76 -12.32
N ALA A 123 27.70 6.97 -12.60
CA ALA A 123 28.57 7.76 -11.76
C ALA A 123 27.98 7.90 -10.37
N LYS A 124 28.83 7.78 -9.36
CA LYS A 124 28.43 8.15 -8.00
C LYS A 124 27.97 9.60 -8.04
N VAL A 125 26.74 9.85 -7.58
CA VAL A 125 26.23 11.20 -7.38
C VAL A 125 27.27 11.92 -6.53
N LYS A 126 27.93 12.94 -7.09
CA LYS A 126 28.79 13.81 -6.29
C LYS A 126 27.88 14.44 -5.25
N GLY A 127 27.94 13.94 -4.02
CA GLY A 127 27.09 14.41 -2.93
C GLY A 127 27.26 15.92 -2.79
N ARG A 128 26.23 16.69 -3.14
CA ARG A 128 26.19 18.12 -2.85
C ARG A 128 25.92 18.28 -1.37
N SER A 129 26.75 19.06 -0.67
CA SER A 129 26.51 19.40 0.72
C SER A 129 25.73 20.70 0.79
N ILE A 130 24.47 20.62 1.22
CA ILE A 130 23.59 21.78 1.37
C ILE A 130 23.47 22.08 2.87
N ALA A 131 23.64 23.33 3.30
CA ALA A 131 23.43 23.68 4.70
C ALA A 131 21.94 23.56 5.07
N CYS A 132 21.63 22.85 6.16
CA CYS A 132 20.27 22.79 6.69
C CYS A 132 19.80 24.20 7.07
N PRO A 133 18.66 24.69 6.53
CA PRO A 133 18.19 26.05 6.83
C PRO A 133 17.73 26.24 8.27
N ASN A 134 17.47 25.16 9.03
CA ASN A 134 17.09 25.25 10.44
C ASN A 134 18.29 25.32 11.39
N CYS A 135 19.31 24.47 11.20
CA CYS A 135 20.40 24.31 12.19
C CYS A 135 21.81 24.45 11.61
N GLY A 136 21.97 24.66 10.30
CA GLY A 136 23.27 24.78 9.63
C GLY A 136 24.02 23.47 9.39
N ALA A 137 23.58 22.33 9.95
CA ALA A 137 24.22 21.04 9.72
C ALA A 137 24.20 20.65 8.23
N PRO A 138 25.24 19.94 7.74
CA PRO A 138 25.31 19.54 6.34
C PRO A 138 24.23 18.49 6.00
N LEU A 139 23.46 18.78 4.96
CA LEU A 139 22.59 17.83 4.27
C LEU A 139 23.37 17.26 3.09
N ALA A 140 23.54 15.94 3.06
CA ALA A 140 24.27 15.24 2.02
C ALA A 140 23.35 14.19 1.35
N PRO A 141 22.53 14.60 0.36
CA PRO A 141 21.69 13.69 -0.38
C PRO A 141 22.55 12.65 -1.11
N LYS A 142 22.17 11.38 -1.00
CA LYS A 142 22.86 10.26 -1.63
C LYS A 142 22.23 9.85 -2.95
N LEU A 143 20.95 10.22 -3.17
CA LEU A 143 20.24 9.93 -4.42
C LEU A 143 20.19 11.18 -5.31
N ALA A 144 20.38 10.99 -6.62
CA ALA A 144 20.31 12.09 -7.60
C ALA A 144 18.91 12.71 -7.61
N GLN A 145 17.89 11.88 -7.43
CA GLN A 145 16.47 12.24 -7.48
C GLN A 145 15.91 12.75 -6.13
N THR A 146 16.74 12.99 -5.11
CA THR A 146 16.24 13.48 -3.81
C THR A 146 15.64 14.88 -3.93
N LYS A 147 14.34 14.99 -3.69
CA LYS A 147 13.57 16.26 -3.71
C LYS A 147 13.30 16.79 -2.30
N SER A 148 13.28 15.94 -1.29
CA SER A 148 13.28 16.36 0.11
C SER A 148 13.99 15.35 1.00
N MET A 149 14.46 15.82 2.16
CA MET A 149 15.07 14.96 3.16
C MET A 149 14.93 15.51 4.58
N ALA A 150 14.98 14.64 5.57
CA ALA A 150 15.09 15.05 6.97
C ALA A 150 16.55 15.28 7.37
N CYS A 151 16.82 16.38 8.08
CA CYS A 151 18.15 16.66 8.63
C CYS A 151 18.54 15.62 9.69
N ALA A 152 19.70 14.98 9.58
CA ALA A 152 20.14 14.00 10.57
C ALA A 152 20.39 14.62 11.97
N GLN A 153 20.65 15.93 12.06
CA GLN A 153 20.97 16.62 13.31
C GLN A 153 19.73 17.16 14.04
N CYS A 154 18.88 17.92 13.35
CA CYS A 154 17.71 18.57 13.96
C CYS A 154 16.37 17.98 13.50
N GLN A 155 16.40 16.96 12.64
CA GLN A 155 15.25 16.30 12.04
C GLN A 155 14.29 17.19 11.25
N ALA A 156 14.56 18.48 11.05
CA ALA A 156 13.74 19.30 10.17
C ALA A 156 13.62 18.68 8.76
N VAL A 157 12.40 18.62 8.23
CA VAL A 157 12.12 18.19 6.85
C VAL A 157 12.45 19.34 5.93
N VAL A 158 13.36 19.13 5.00
CA VAL A 158 13.90 20.16 4.11
C VAL A 158 13.57 19.81 2.67
N ASN A 159 12.95 20.74 1.96
CA ASN A 159 12.80 20.64 0.51
C ASN A 159 14.14 21.00 -0.14
N LEU A 160 14.66 20.10 -0.96
CA LEU A 160 15.90 20.31 -1.67
C LEU A 160 15.59 20.93 -3.03
N PRO A 161 16.22 22.05 -3.39
CA PRO A 161 16.10 22.57 -4.74
C PRO A 161 16.83 21.65 -5.71
N GLU A 162 16.60 21.82 -7.01
CA GLU A 162 17.45 21.23 -8.05
C GLU A 162 18.78 22.00 -8.15
N GLY A 163 19.88 21.32 -8.53
CA GLY A 163 21.19 21.96 -8.77
C GLY A 163 21.90 22.52 -7.51
N ASP A 164 22.77 23.51 -7.63
CA ASP A 164 23.56 24.01 -6.48
C ASP A 164 22.85 25.09 -5.64
N ALA A 165 21.54 25.24 -5.80
CA ALA A 165 20.77 26.23 -5.08
C ALA A 165 20.71 25.92 -3.56
N LYS A 166 20.59 26.98 -2.75
CA LYS A 166 20.43 26.85 -1.29
C LYS A 166 19.03 26.29 -0.98
N ALA A 167 18.94 25.34 -0.06
CA ALA A 167 17.65 24.97 0.52
C ALA A 167 17.13 26.12 1.39
N LEU A 168 15.95 26.63 1.05
CA LEU A 168 15.37 27.80 1.73
C LEU A 168 14.20 27.44 2.67
N GLY A 169 13.51 26.33 2.40
CA GLY A 169 12.31 25.93 3.15
C GLY A 169 12.53 24.70 4.02
N PHE A 170 12.04 24.76 5.26
CA PHE A 170 11.98 23.61 6.15
C PHE A 170 10.71 23.58 6.98
N THR A 171 10.41 22.42 7.53
CA THR A 171 9.40 22.23 8.57
C THR A 171 10.05 21.47 9.72
N ALA A 172 10.02 22.06 10.92
CA ALA A 172 10.48 21.37 12.11
C ALA A 172 9.49 20.25 12.48
N GLN A 173 10.01 19.17 13.05
CA GLN A 173 9.22 18.09 13.63
C GLN A 173 9.77 17.71 14.98
N ASN A 174 8.89 17.14 15.80
CA ASN A 174 9.30 16.54 17.06
C ASN A 174 10.08 15.25 16.81
N PRO A 175 11.07 14.93 17.66
CA PRO A 175 11.74 13.64 17.58
C PRO A 175 10.80 12.46 17.70
N GLY A 176 10.84 11.58 16.72
CA GLY A 176 10.10 10.31 16.71
C GLY A 176 10.92 9.17 17.31
N LEU A 177 10.28 8.01 17.41
CA LEU A 177 11.00 6.78 17.75
C LEU A 177 11.87 6.34 16.56
N PRO A 178 13.05 5.72 16.82
CA PRO A 178 13.83 5.13 15.75
C PRO A 178 13.02 4.09 14.96
N PRO A 179 13.14 4.06 13.63
CA PRO A 179 12.44 3.08 12.82
C PRO A 179 12.94 1.65 13.12
N LEU A 180 12.04 0.66 13.02
CA LEU A 180 12.39 -0.75 13.27
C LEU A 180 13.46 -1.26 12.30
N ILE A 181 13.45 -0.73 11.08
CA ILE A 181 14.48 -0.97 10.07
C ILE A 181 15.29 0.32 9.91
N PRO A 182 16.56 0.36 10.34
CA PRO A 182 17.37 1.58 10.28
C PRO A 182 17.54 2.09 8.84
N LEU A 183 17.56 3.41 8.68
CA LEU A 183 17.94 4.04 7.41
C LEU A 183 19.34 3.55 6.97
N GLY A 184 19.52 3.37 5.67
CA GLY A 184 20.72 2.83 5.06
C GLY A 184 20.84 1.30 5.11
N ARG A 185 20.00 0.61 5.90
CA ARG A 185 19.98 -0.85 5.96
C ARG A 185 19.57 -1.42 4.61
N THR A 186 20.30 -2.42 4.13
CA THR A 186 19.97 -3.15 2.91
C THR A 186 19.42 -4.53 3.24
N GLY A 187 18.35 -4.92 2.57
CA GLY A 187 17.77 -6.25 2.65
C GLY A 187 17.45 -6.83 1.28
N THR A 188 17.16 -8.13 1.23
CA THR A 188 16.80 -8.80 -0.02
C THR A 188 15.31 -9.16 -0.02
N LEU A 189 14.54 -8.59 -0.94
CA LEU A 189 13.09 -8.79 -1.06
C LEU A 189 12.70 -9.02 -2.52
N ALA A 190 11.60 -9.74 -2.72
CA ALA A 190 10.99 -9.96 -4.03
C ALA A 190 9.61 -9.29 -4.09
N LEU A 191 9.41 -8.43 -5.07
CA LEU A 191 8.07 -7.98 -5.46
C LEU A 191 7.33 -9.12 -6.18
N ALA A 192 6.00 -9.06 -6.19
CA ALA A 192 5.17 -10.07 -6.81
C ALA A 192 5.58 -10.31 -8.27
N GLY A 193 5.94 -11.55 -8.61
CA GLY A 193 6.35 -11.93 -9.97
C GLY A 193 7.78 -11.50 -10.35
N GLU A 194 8.53 -10.87 -9.45
CA GLU A 194 9.92 -10.47 -9.69
C GLU A 194 10.92 -11.36 -8.94
N LYS A 195 12.16 -11.38 -9.42
CA LYS A 195 13.26 -12.03 -8.70
C LYS A 195 13.61 -11.22 -7.43
N PRO A 196 14.15 -11.88 -6.38
CA PRO A 196 14.70 -11.17 -5.22
C PRO A 196 15.77 -10.16 -5.63
N GLN A 197 15.69 -8.96 -5.10
CA GLN A 197 16.59 -7.85 -5.37
C GLN A 197 17.05 -7.23 -4.05
N ALA A 198 18.23 -6.59 -4.07
CA ALA A 198 18.72 -5.83 -2.94
C ALA A 198 18.01 -4.48 -2.86
N TRP A 199 17.48 -4.13 -1.69
CA TRP A 199 16.73 -2.92 -1.43
C TRP A 199 17.32 -2.20 -0.23
N GLN A 200 17.75 -0.96 -0.41
CA GLN A 200 18.22 -0.10 0.68
C GLN A 200 17.07 0.75 1.21
N VAL A 201 16.89 0.80 2.53
CA VAL A 201 16.00 1.76 3.18
C VAL A 201 16.62 3.15 3.07
N VAL A 202 15.98 4.05 2.33
CA VAL A 202 16.48 5.42 2.11
C VAL A 202 15.61 6.47 2.79
N GLY A 203 14.33 6.17 3.00
CA GLY A 203 13.38 7.04 3.67
C GLY A 203 12.46 6.25 4.60
N TYR A 204 11.85 6.94 5.54
CA TYR A 204 10.88 6.43 6.49
C TYR A 204 9.85 7.52 6.76
N GLN A 205 8.57 7.19 6.70
CA GLN A 205 7.52 8.09 7.12
C GLN A 205 6.51 7.39 8.03
N GLU A 206 5.95 8.15 8.94
CA GLU A 206 4.79 7.78 9.74
C GLU A 206 3.58 8.56 9.23
N ARG A 207 2.46 7.86 9.14
CA ARG A 207 1.19 8.42 8.69
C ARG A 207 0.09 7.96 9.62
N CYS A 208 -0.96 8.76 9.71
CA CYS A 208 -2.21 8.37 10.36
C CYS A 208 -3.40 8.71 9.49
N ASP A 209 -4.51 8.04 9.77
CA ASP A 209 -5.82 8.44 9.29
C ASP A 209 -6.21 9.77 9.97
N ILE A 210 -7.03 10.53 9.25
CA ILE A 210 -7.67 11.72 9.77
C ILE A 210 -9.07 11.28 10.17
N PRO A 211 -9.38 11.26 11.48
CA PRO A 211 -10.66 10.78 11.96
C PRO A 211 -11.79 11.73 11.52
N GLU A 212 -12.98 11.18 11.32
CA GLU A 212 -14.18 11.98 10.95
C GLU A 212 -14.70 12.78 12.15
N ASP A 213 -14.57 12.23 13.36
CA ASP A 213 -14.87 12.88 14.64
C ASP A 213 -13.59 13.07 15.49
N ALA A 214 -13.53 14.13 16.29
CA ALA A 214 -12.40 14.38 17.19
C ALA A 214 -12.26 13.33 18.30
N GLU A 215 -13.34 12.58 18.60
CA GLU A 215 -13.34 11.51 19.60
C GLU A 215 -12.84 10.16 19.05
N ASP A 216 -12.69 10.00 17.73
CA ASP A 216 -12.24 8.76 17.13
C ASP A 216 -10.72 8.59 17.23
N GLU A 217 -10.28 7.36 17.52
CA GLU A 217 -8.87 7.02 17.63
C GLU A 217 -8.18 7.04 16.27
N GLN A 218 -6.99 7.65 16.23
CA GLN A 218 -6.11 7.60 15.05
C GLN A 218 -5.37 6.26 14.95
N SER A 219 -5.42 5.66 13.78
CA SER A 219 -4.61 4.52 13.35
C SER A 219 -3.32 5.00 12.68
N PHE A 220 -2.18 4.64 13.27
CA PHE A 220 -0.87 4.94 12.70
C PHE A 220 -0.30 3.75 11.91
N TRP A 221 0.38 4.05 10.80
CA TRP A 221 1.21 3.11 10.06
C TRP A 221 2.53 3.76 9.64
N ARG A 222 3.47 2.91 9.22
CA ARG A 222 4.80 3.34 8.78
C ARG A 222 5.04 2.89 7.35
N GLU A 223 5.77 3.70 6.61
CA GLU A 223 6.20 3.36 5.26
C GLU A 223 7.71 3.58 5.16
N TYR A 224 8.41 2.53 4.75
CA TYR A 224 9.84 2.56 4.48
C TYR A 224 10.03 2.70 2.98
N LEU A 225 10.65 3.79 2.54
CA LEU A 225 11.03 3.97 1.15
C LEU A 225 12.28 3.13 0.87
N LEU A 226 12.13 2.18 -0.04
CA LEU A 226 13.16 1.27 -0.50
C LEU A 226 13.69 1.73 -1.85
N TYR A 227 15.01 1.70 -2.02
CA TYR A 227 15.66 2.05 -3.27
C TYR A 227 16.55 0.91 -3.77
N ASN A 228 16.47 0.68 -5.08
CA ASN A 228 17.41 -0.10 -5.86
C ASN A 228 17.76 0.70 -7.11
N ARG A 229 19.05 0.85 -7.42
CA ARG A 229 19.52 1.66 -8.54
C ARG A 229 18.91 1.26 -9.90
N MET A 230 18.66 -0.03 -10.12
CA MET A 230 18.15 -0.56 -11.38
C MET A 230 16.64 -0.83 -11.37
N ALA A 231 16.08 -1.12 -10.21
CA ALA A 231 14.66 -1.45 -10.05
C ALA A 231 13.80 -0.26 -9.62
N GLY A 232 14.42 0.89 -9.34
CA GLY A 232 13.76 2.11 -8.90
C GLY A 232 13.40 2.04 -7.42
N PHE A 233 12.15 2.41 -7.12
CA PHE A 233 11.65 2.48 -5.75
C PHE A 233 10.60 1.41 -5.44
N ALA A 234 10.47 1.10 -4.16
CA ALA A 234 9.40 0.31 -3.59
C ALA A 234 9.12 0.80 -2.16
N PHE A 235 8.02 0.36 -1.58
CA PHE A 235 7.62 0.73 -0.23
C PHE A 235 7.38 -0.54 0.56
N LEU A 236 7.99 -0.61 1.73
CA LEU A 236 7.61 -1.59 2.73
C LEU A 236 6.70 -0.89 3.73
N VAL A 237 5.45 -1.33 3.82
CA VAL A 237 4.41 -0.72 4.65
C VAL A 237 4.18 -1.60 5.87
N ASP A 238 4.20 -0.99 7.06
CA ASP A 238 3.95 -1.62 8.36
C ASP A 238 2.67 -1.06 8.96
N THR A 239 1.59 -1.84 8.86
CA THR A 239 0.28 -1.52 9.44
C THR A 239 -0.03 -2.44 10.62
N ARG A 240 -1.12 -2.15 11.36
CA ARG A 240 -1.63 -3.07 12.40
C ARG A 240 -2.05 -4.43 11.83
N GLU A 241 -2.44 -4.48 10.57
CA GLU A 241 -2.83 -5.70 9.86
C GLU A 241 -1.60 -6.50 9.39
N GLY A 242 -0.42 -5.90 9.26
CA GLY A 242 0.75 -6.63 8.78
C GLY A 242 1.67 -5.81 7.90
N TRP A 243 2.65 -6.51 7.36
CA TRP A 243 3.61 -5.95 6.43
C TRP A 243 3.12 -6.14 5.00
N SER A 244 3.42 -5.18 4.14
CA SER A 244 3.25 -5.34 2.70
C SER A 244 4.40 -4.69 1.94
N LEU A 245 4.71 -5.23 0.77
CA LEU A 245 5.69 -4.67 -0.15
C LEU A 245 4.96 -4.23 -1.41
N VAL A 246 4.99 -2.92 -1.67
CA VAL A 246 4.22 -2.28 -2.74
C VAL A 246 5.12 -1.42 -3.62
N ARG A 247 4.69 -1.17 -4.86
CA ARG A 247 5.32 -0.26 -5.81
C ARG A 247 4.23 0.58 -6.49
N THR A 248 4.55 1.83 -6.83
CA THR A 248 3.72 2.68 -7.68
C THR A 248 3.51 2.03 -9.06
N LEU A 249 2.30 2.15 -9.59
CA LEU A 249 1.92 1.66 -10.91
C LEU A 249 2.15 2.72 -11.98
N THR A 250 2.59 2.28 -13.16
CA THR A 250 2.62 3.12 -14.37
C THR A 250 1.28 3.12 -15.10
N GLY A 251 0.48 2.05 -15.02
CA GLY A 251 -0.90 2.07 -15.49
C GLY A 251 -1.91 2.36 -14.37
N ALA A 252 -3.19 2.17 -14.67
CA ALA A 252 -4.27 2.30 -13.71
C ALA A 252 -5.28 1.14 -13.81
N PRO A 253 -5.79 0.63 -12.68
CA PRO A 253 -6.85 -0.37 -12.66
C PRO A 253 -8.10 0.06 -13.41
N SER A 254 -8.71 -0.91 -14.09
CA SER A 254 -10.02 -0.74 -14.72
C SER A 254 -11.13 -0.88 -13.69
N GLN A 255 -12.18 -0.06 -13.82
CA GLN A 255 -13.35 -0.15 -12.94
C GLN A 255 -14.13 -1.43 -13.23
N GLY A 256 -14.49 -2.16 -12.17
CA GLY A 256 -15.32 -3.35 -12.21
C GLY A 256 -16.55 -3.24 -11.31
N ARG A 257 -17.37 -4.29 -11.25
CA ARG A 257 -18.53 -4.32 -10.35
C ARG A 257 -18.07 -4.50 -8.90
N GLY A 258 -18.21 -3.47 -8.06
CA GLY A 258 -17.89 -3.53 -6.63
C GLY A 258 -16.39 -3.49 -6.30
N GLY A 259 -15.57 -2.98 -7.23
CA GLY A 259 -14.12 -2.89 -7.06
C GLY A 259 -13.40 -2.56 -8.35
N VAL A 260 -12.13 -2.96 -8.45
CA VAL A 260 -11.28 -2.72 -9.62
C VAL A 260 -10.62 -4.00 -10.12
N THR A 261 -10.18 -4.00 -11.36
CA THR A 261 -9.44 -5.11 -11.97
C THR A 261 -8.09 -4.62 -12.49
N TRP A 262 -7.03 -5.32 -12.09
CA TRP A 262 -5.65 -5.06 -12.48
C TRP A 262 -4.96 -6.37 -12.85
N GLN A 263 -4.28 -6.41 -14.01
CA GLN A 263 -3.57 -7.60 -14.51
C GLN A 263 -4.39 -8.90 -14.40
N SER A 264 -5.66 -8.84 -14.84
CA SER A 264 -6.63 -9.95 -14.78
C SER A 264 -7.02 -10.43 -13.37
N ARG A 265 -6.62 -9.72 -12.32
CA ARG A 265 -7.02 -9.99 -10.93
C ARG A 265 -8.06 -8.96 -10.48
N SER A 266 -9.14 -9.44 -9.86
CA SER A 266 -10.16 -8.58 -9.25
C SER A 266 -9.79 -8.22 -7.82
N TYR A 267 -10.07 -6.98 -7.44
CA TYR A 267 -9.81 -6.44 -6.11
C TYR A 267 -11.09 -5.77 -5.59
N LYS A 268 -11.46 -6.07 -4.35
CA LYS A 268 -12.60 -5.44 -3.67
C LYS A 268 -12.11 -4.26 -2.84
N GLN A 269 -12.88 -3.18 -2.83
CA GLN A 269 -12.63 -2.04 -1.95
C GLN A 269 -12.72 -2.49 -0.49
N ARG A 270 -11.74 -2.11 0.32
CA ARG A 270 -11.69 -2.38 1.76
C ARG A 270 -11.96 -1.12 2.56
N TRP A 271 -11.21 -0.06 2.28
CA TRP A 271 -11.20 1.16 3.08
C TRP A 271 -11.21 2.39 2.19
N VAL A 272 -11.86 3.45 2.69
CA VAL A 272 -11.78 4.81 2.15
C VAL A 272 -11.57 5.71 3.35
N TYR A 273 -10.49 6.49 3.34
CA TYR A 273 -10.15 7.36 4.47
C TYR A 273 -9.25 8.51 4.02
N ALA A 274 -9.27 9.58 4.80
CA ALA A 274 -8.29 10.64 4.67
C ALA A 274 -7.07 10.28 5.52
N ALA A 275 -5.87 10.59 5.03
CA ALA A 275 -4.62 10.33 5.75
C ALA A 275 -3.71 11.55 5.74
N LYS A 276 -2.79 11.63 6.69
CA LYS A 276 -1.73 12.63 6.72
C LYS A 276 -0.37 12.07 7.15
N THR A 277 0.70 12.72 6.71
CA THR A 277 2.07 12.43 7.14
C THR A 277 2.41 13.18 8.42
N THR A 278 2.88 12.47 9.44
CA THR A 278 3.15 13.03 10.78
C THR A 278 4.63 13.04 11.15
N HIS A 279 5.43 12.16 10.56
CA HIS A 279 6.87 12.09 10.81
C HIS A 279 7.62 11.61 9.57
N VAL A 280 8.83 12.13 9.34
CA VAL A 280 9.63 11.84 8.14
C VAL A 280 11.11 11.74 8.50
N LEU A 281 11.80 10.70 8.05
CA LEU A 281 13.24 10.53 8.18
C LEU A 281 13.85 10.09 6.84
N GLY A 282 15.09 10.46 6.56
CA GLY A 282 15.81 10.04 5.35
C GLY A 282 15.50 10.89 4.11
N GLU A 283 15.63 10.29 2.92
CA GLU A 283 15.57 10.94 1.61
C GLU A 283 14.36 10.47 0.80
N PHE A 284 13.73 11.39 0.04
CA PHE A 284 12.52 11.15 -0.73
C PHE A 284 12.63 11.70 -2.16
N TYR A 285 12.12 10.96 -3.14
CA TYR A 285 12.12 11.36 -4.57
C TYR A 285 10.98 12.33 -4.93
N TRP A 286 10.12 12.64 -3.97
CA TRP A 286 9.05 13.63 -4.06
C TRP A 286 9.19 14.62 -2.89
N PRO A 287 8.63 15.83 -3.00
CA PRO A 287 8.73 16.84 -1.94
C PRO A 287 7.77 16.50 -0.79
N VAL A 288 8.07 15.47 0.02
CA VAL A 288 7.24 15.11 1.19
C VAL A 288 7.15 16.27 2.19
N ARG A 289 5.95 16.54 2.71
CA ARG A 289 5.71 17.55 3.75
C ARG A 289 4.93 16.95 4.90
N LEU A 290 5.16 17.50 6.08
CA LEU A 290 4.34 17.18 7.25
C LEU A 290 2.94 17.76 7.07
N GLU A 291 1.95 17.06 7.61
CA GLU A 291 0.52 17.38 7.50
C GLU A 291 -0.03 17.35 6.06
N ASP A 292 0.73 16.88 5.07
CA ASP A 292 0.22 16.64 3.73
C ASP A 292 -0.93 15.64 3.79
N ARG A 293 -2.09 16.06 3.31
CA ARG A 293 -3.33 15.27 3.34
C ARG A 293 -3.57 14.57 2.02
N VAL A 294 -3.99 13.32 2.09
CA VAL A 294 -4.35 12.50 0.94
C VAL A 294 -5.68 11.80 1.19
N GLN A 295 -6.43 11.55 0.11
CA GLN A 295 -7.59 10.65 0.14
C GLN A 295 -7.13 9.27 -0.35
N VAL A 296 -7.25 8.26 0.50
CA VAL A 296 -6.81 6.89 0.22
C VAL A 296 -8.02 6.00 -0.04
N THR A 297 -7.89 5.10 -1.01
CA THR A 297 -8.82 3.98 -1.18
C THR A 297 -8.03 2.70 -1.35
N ASP A 298 -8.17 1.79 -0.40
CA ASP A 298 -7.49 0.50 -0.40
C ASP A 298 -8.36 -0.61 -0.94
N PHE A 299 -7.73 -1.52 -1.66
CA PHE A 299 -8.35 -2.70 -2.23
C PHE A 299 -7.52 -3.94 -1.95
N ALA A 300 -8.17 -5.09 -1.84
CA ALA A 300 -7.49 -6.38 -1.75
C ALA A 300 -8.12 -7.41 -2.67
N SER A 301 -7.31 -8.37 -3.10
CA SER A 301 -7.79 -9.60 -3.73
C SER A 301 -8.65 -10.41 -2.76
N PRO A 302 -9.50 -11.33 -3.25
CA PRO A 302 -10.37 -12.14 -2.39
C PRO A 302 -9.63 -12.96 -1.32
N ASP A 303 -8.38 -13.33 -1.58
CA ASP A 303 -7.50 -14.07 -0.66
C ASP A 303 -6.66 -13.16 0.26
N GLY A 304 -6.79 -11.84 0.14
CA GLY A 304 -6.05 -10.85 0.94
C GLY A 304 -4.55 -10.76 0.64
N GLN A 305 -4.01 -11.54 -0.32
CA GLN A 305 -2.57 -11.56 -0.61
C GLN A 305 -2.10 -10.36 -1.42
N TYR A 306 -2.90 -9.91 -2.38
CA TYR A 306 -2.54 -8.81 -3.27
C TYR A 306 -3.32 -7.57 -2.91
N LEU A 307 -2.62 -6.44 -2.91
CA LEU A 307 -3.16 -5.15 -2.49
C LEU A 307 -3.07 -4.15 -3.65
N LEU A 308 -4.03 -3.25 -3.71
CA LEU A 308 -3.95 -2.01 -4.46
C LEU A 308 -4.29 -0.86 -3.53
N SER A 309 -3.62 0.28 -3.69
CA SER A 309 -4.02 1.51 -3.04
C SER A 309 -4.09 2.63 -4.06
N ARG A 310 -5.11 3.48 -3.92
CA ARG A 310 -5.32 4.68 -4.71
C ARG A 310 -5.19 5.89 -3.80
N GLU A 311 -4.19 6.72 -4.06
CA GLU A 311 -3.97 7.98 -3.37
C GLU A 311 -4.39 9.15 -4.27
N LYS A 312 -5.28 10.02 -3.80
CA LYS A 312 -5.65 11.27 -4.46
C LYS A 312 -5.18 12.46 -3.63
N GLN A 313 -4.31 13.29 -4.20
CA GLN A 313 -3.81 14.50 -3.57
C GLN A 313 -3.77 15.65 -4.59
N GLY A 314 -4.54 16.71 -4.32
CA GLY A 314 -4.58 17.89 -5.17
C GLY A 314 -4.87 17.54 -6.64
N PRO A 315 -3.95 17.87 -7.58
CA PRO A 315 -4.12 17.63 -9.01
C PRO A 315 -3.78 16.21 -9.48
N GLU A 316 -3.46 15.27 -8.58
CA GLU A 316 -2.94 13.96 -8.94
C GLU A 316 -3.67 12.79 -8.25
N VAL A 317 -3.73 11.65 -8.95
CA VAL A 317 -4.09 10.33 -8.47
C VAL A 317 -2.96 9.36 -8.81
N THR A 318 -2.44 8.70 -7.79
CA THR A 318 -1.41 7.67 -7.90
C THR A 318 -2.00 6.34 -7.48
N TRP A 319 -1.64 5.28 -8.20
CA TRP A 319 -1.94 3.91 -7.79
C TRP A 319 -0.67 3.20 -7.36
N SER A 320 -0.79 2.34 -6.36
CA SER A 320 0.24 1.39 -5.97
C SER A 320 -0.32 -0.02 -5.93
N ALA A 321 0.54 -1.00 -6.16
CA ALA A 321 0.21 -2.41 -6.09
C ALA A 321 1.29 -3.18 -5.34
N GLY A 322 0.89 -4.25 -4.67
CA GLY A 322 1.85 -5.13 -4.03
C GLY A 322 1.23 -6.36 -3.40
N GLN A 323 1.96 -6.91 -2.44
CA GLN A 323 1.56 -8.13 -1.74
C GLN A 323 1.87 -8.04 -0.25
N THR A 324 1.09 -8.76 0.56
CA THR A 324 1.37 -8.93 1.97
C THR A 324 2.67 -9.72 2.18
N LEU A 325 3.37 -9.42 3.26
CA LEU A 325 4.60 -10.09 3.66
C LEU A 325 4.51 -10.58 5.11
N PRO A 326 4.97 -11.80 5.41
CA PRO A 326 5.13 -12.23 6.80
C PRO A 326 6.19 -11.38 7.52
N ALA A 327 5.95 -11.04 8.78
CA ALA A 327 6.90 -10.32 9.63
C ALA A 327 8.29 -10.99 9.68
N ALA A 328 8.33 -12.33 9.77
CA ALA A 328 9.56 -13.10 9.75
C ALA A 328 10.34 -12.97 8.43
N ALA A 329 9.64 -12.78 7.30
CA ALA A 329 10.28 -12.55 6.01
C ALA A 329 10.98 -11.18 5.99
N VAL A 330 10.35 -10.14 6.57
CA VAL A 330 10.95 -8.81 6.73
C VAL A 330 12.17 -8.87 7.64
N GLN A 331 12.06 -9.49 8.83
CA GLN A 331 13.19 -9.62 9.76
C GLN A 331 14.38 -10.34 9.11
N LYS A 332 14.11 -11.46 8.42
CA LYS A 332 15.13 -12.22 7.69
C LYS A 332 15.75 -11.40 6.57
N ALA A 333 14.93 -10.73 5.75
CA ALA A 333 15.37 -9.96 4.60
C ALA A 333 16.39 -8.88 4.97
N PHE A 334 16.16 -8.20 6.09
CA PHE A 334 17.04 -7.12 6.58
C PHE A 334 18.00 -7.58 7.68
N GLY A 335 18.07 -8.89 8.01
CA GLY A 335 18.96 -9.42 9.04
C GLY A 335 18.79 -8.76 10.41
N LEU A 336 17.54 -8.56 10.84
CA LEU A 336 17.20 -7.86 12.08
C LEU A 336 17.18 -8.84 13.26
N THR A 337 17.84 -8.48 14.36
CA THR A 337 17.93 -9.29 15.59
C THR A 337 16.91 -8.90 16.66
N ALA A 338 16.10 -7.87 16.39
CA ALA A 338 15.09 -7.39 17.32
C ALA A 338 14.01 -8.46 17.60
N PRO A 339 13.39 -8.46 18.79
CA PRO A 339 12.40 -9.46 19.17
C PRO A 339 11.25 -9.55 18.17
N ALA A 340 10.83 -10.78 17.83
CA ALA A 340 9.75 -11.02 16.87
C ALA A 340 8.45 -10.26 17.22
N ALA A 341 8.17 -10.04 18.51
CA ALA A 341 7.02 -9.28 18.98
C ALA A 341 6.98 -7.83 18.44
N GLN A 342 8.13 -7.19 18.18
CA GLN A 342 8.16 -5.83 17.63
C GLN A 342 7.69 -5.76 16.17
N PHE A 343 7.82 -6.86 15.44
CA PHE A 343 7.40 -6.99 14.03
C PHE A 343 6.05 -7.68 13.87
N ALA A 344 5.59 -8.40 14.91
CA ALA A 344 4.31 -9.09 14.89
C ALA A 344 3.15 -8.09 14.79
N ARG A 345 2.20 -8.41 13.92
CA ARG A 345 0.97 -7.65 13.63
C ARG A 345 -0.19 -8.62 13.55
N ASP A 346 -1.40 -8.13 13.77
CA ASP A 346 -2.59 -8.97 13.69
C ASP A 346 -3.01 -9.13 12.22
N ALA A 347 -2.37 -10.06 11.52
CA ALA A 347 -2.64 -10.38 10.11
C ALA A 347 -3.92 -11.19 9.89
N SER A 348 -4.77 -11.33 10.90
CA SER A 348 -6.09 -11.94 10.74
C SER A 348 -6.96 -11.17 9.73
N ALA A 349 -6.80 -9.85 9.64
CA ALA A 349 -7.49 -8.99 8.68
C ALA A 349 -7.17 -9.34 7.20
N PHE A 350 -6.00 -9.94 6.92
CA PHE A 350 -5.63 -10.43 5.60
C PHE A 350 -6.00 -11.91 5.34
N ASN A 351 -6.46 -12.63 6.36
CA ASN A 351 -6.67 -14.08 6.34
C ASN A 351 -8.14 -14.49 6.56
N ASN A 352 -9.09 -13.80 5.94
CA ASN A 352 -10.52 -14.10 6.11
C ASN A 352 -11.06 -15.18 5.15
N GLY A 353 -10.47 -16.38 5.14
CA GLY A 353 -10.99 -17.48 4.29
C GLY A 353 -10.84 -18.92 4.80
N GLY A 354 -9.76 -19.28 5.49
CA GLY A 354 -9.45 -20.70 5.74
C GLY A 354 -9.65 -21.20 7.17
N THR A 355 -9.36 -20.37 8.18
CA THR A 355 -9.29 -20.79 9.58
C THR A 355 -10.65 -20.89 10.26
N LEU A 356 -11.58 -19.99 9.93
CA LEU A 356 -12.93 -20.01 10.50
C LEU A 356 -13.72 -21.26 10.06
N LEU A 357 -13.66 -21.59 8.77
CA LEU A 357 -14.34 -22.76 8.20
C LEU A 357 -13.74 -24.07 8.74
N ARG A 358 -12.41 -24.15 8.88
CA ARG A 358 -11.73 -25.29 9.51
C ARG A 358 -12.15 -25.46 10.98
N ASN A 359 -12.19 -24.37 11.75
CA ASN A 359 -12.56 -24.43 13.17
C ASN A 359 -14.05 -24.77 13.35
N ILE A 360 -14.93 -24.30 12.46
CA ILE A 360 -16.35 -24.70 12.42
C ILE A 360 -16.48 -26.19 12.10
N ILE A 361 -15.77 -26.71 11.09
CA ILE A 361 -15.82 -28.13 10.72
C ILE A 361 -15.31 -29.02 11.86
N ILE A 362 -14.19 -28.64 12.50
CA ILE A 362 -13.65 -29.36 13.66
C ILE A 362 -14.65 -29.31 14.82
N GLY A 363 -15.24 -28.15 15.09
CA GLY A 363 -16.26 -27.98 16.14
C GLY A 363 -17.50 -28.85 15.88
N LEU A 364 -18.01 -28.86 14.65
CA LEU A 364 -19.14 -29.70 14.24
C LEU A 364 -18.81 -31.18 14.35
N PHE A 365 -17.61 -31.59 13.94
CA PHE A 365 -17.14 -32.97 14.08
C PHE A 365 -17.06 -33.40 15.55
N LEU A 366 -16.51 -32.55 16.43
CA LEU A 366 -16.43 -32.82 17.87
C LEU A 366 -17.81 -32.86 18.53
N ILE A 367 -18.74 -32.02 18.12
CA ILE A 367 -20.14 -32.05 18.60
C ILE A 367 -20.82 -33.35 18.16
N VAL A 368 -20.69 -33.75 16.89
CA VAL A 368 -21.25 -35.01 16.40
C VAL A 368 -20.62 -36.21 17.11
N LEU A 369 -19.30 -36.19 17.33
CA LEU A 369 -18.58 -37.22 18.08
C LEU A 369 -19.05 -37.28 19.54
N LEU A 370 -19.24 -36.12 20.19
CA LEU A 370 -19.76 -36.04 21.56
C LEU A 370 -21.20 -36.57 21.63
N PHE A 371 -22.09 -36.21 20.70
CA PHE A 371 -23.44 -36.74 20.64
C PHE A 371 -23.48 -38.25 20.34
N ALA A 372 -22.58 -38.74 19.49
CA ALA A 372 -22.43 -40.17 19.22
C ALA A 372 -21.93 -40.93 20.47
N LEU A 373 -20.96 -40.38 21.20
CA LEU A 373 -20.46 -40.94 22.45
C LEU A 373 -21.50 -40.88 23.56
N LEU A 374 -22.25 -39.79 23.70
CA LEU A 374 -23.34 -39.67 24.66
C LEU A 374 -24.48 -40.66 24.36
N ARG A 375 -24.81 -40.90 23.08
CA ARG A 375 -25.75 -41.96 22.68
C ARG A 375 -25.20 -43.36 22.90
N ALA A 376 -23.90 -43.58 22.72
CA ALA A 376 -23.26 -44.86 23.00
C ALA A 376 -23.12 -45.14 24.50
N CYS A 377 -23.10 -44.10 25.33
CA CYS A 377 -23.03 -44.19 26.79
C CYS A 377 -24.40 -44.10 27.50
N SER A 378 -25.49 -43.76 26.79
CA SER A 378 -26.85 -43.88 27.31
C SER A 378 -27.47 -45.20 26.85
N SER A 379 -27.08 -46.32 27.46
CA SER A 379 -27.90 -47.52 27.39
C SER A 379 -29.20 -47.23 28.13
N ASP A 380 -30.33 -47.30 27.44
CA ASP A 380 -31.64 -47.26 28.10
C ASP A 380 -31.78 -48.58 28.88
N ASP A 381 -31.49 -48.55 30.18
CA ASP A 381 -31.39 -49.74 31.03
C ASP A 381 -32.68 -50.59 31.03
N CYS A 382 -33.82 -49.98 30.66
CA CYS A 382 -35.09 -50.68 30.54
C CYS A 382 -35.32 -51.35 29.17
N GLN A 383 -34.49 -51.06 28.16
CA GLN A 383 -34.62 -51.64 26.83
C GLN A 383 -34.43 -53.17 26.85
N ARG A 384 -33.52 -53.67 27.70
CA ARG A 384 -33.34 -55.12 27.89
C ARG A 384 -34.60 -55.82 28.41
N TYR A 385 -35.36 -55.16 29.28
CA TYR A 385 -36.64 -55.70 29.79
C TYR A 385 -37.72 -55.65 28.71
N LYS A 386 -37.74 -54.59 27.89
CA LYS A 386 -38.63 -54.50 26.71
C LYS A 386 -38.40 -55.65 25.73
N ASP A 387 -37.13 -55.92 25.41
CA ASP A 387 -36.77 -56.94 24.42
C ASP A 387 -37.01 -58.37 24.94
N SER A 388 -36.90 -58.59 26.27
CA SER A 388 -37.04 -59.92 26.88
C SER A 388 -38.50 -60.29 27.21
N PHE A 389 -39.30 -59.32 27.69
CA PHE A 389 -40.65 -59.58 28.22
C PHE A 389 -41.76 -58.92 27.39
N GLY A 390 -41.41 -58.07 26.42
CA GLY A 390 -42.35 -57.35 25.56
C GLY A 390 -42.79 -56.00 26.14
N GLU A 391 -43.26 -55.11 25.26
CA GLU A 391 -43.57 -53.71 25.57
C GLU A 391 -44.73 -53.51 26.57
N ASN A 392 -45.61 -54.51 26.71
CA ASN A 392 -46.76 -54.47 27.61
C ASN A 392 -46.54 -55.30 28.90
N SER A 393 -45.31 -55.71 29.19
CA SER A 393 -44.98 -56.46 30.40
C SER A 393 -44.96 -55.56 31.64
N ASN A 394 -45.35 -56.12 32.78
CA ASN A 394 -45.34 -55.41 34.07
C ASN A 394 -43.91 -55.08 34.50
N GLU A 395 -42.95 -55.92 34.13
CA GLU A 395 -41.52 -55.79 34.39
C GLU A 395 -40.93 -54.58 33.66
N TYR A 396 -41.27 -54.39 32.38
CA TYR A 396 -40.87 -53.19 31.64
C TYR A 396 -41.54 -51.93 32.17
N ALA A 397 -42.84 -52.01 32.52
CA ALA A 397 -43.58 -50.88 33.09
C ALA A 397 -43.01 -50.44 34.46
N GLN A 398 -42.61 -51.38 35.32
CA GLN A 398 -41.96 -51.09 36.60
C GLN A 398 -40.58 -50.48 36.44
N CYS A 399 -39.73 -51.01 35.55
CA CYS A 399 -38.40 -50.44 35.29
C CYS A 399 -38.49 -48.96 34.88
N ARG A 400 -39.42 -48.65 33.97
CA ARG A 400 -39.70 -47.29 33.50
C ARG A 400 -40.24 -46.38 34.60
N ALA A 401 -41.04 -46.91 35.52
CA ALA A 401 -41.57 -46.16 36.66
C ALA A 401 -40.47 -45.81 37.67
N SER A 402 -39.56 -46.74 37.96
CA SER A 402 -38.42 -46.52 38.88
C SER A 402 -37.33 -45.59 38.31
N ALA A 403 -37.11 -45.59 37.00
CA ALA A 403 -36.12 -44.72 36.36
C ALA A 403 -36.49 -43.22 36.43
N ARG A 404 -37.76 -42.88 36.71
CA ARG A 404 -38.25 -41.49 36.82
C ARG A 404 -38.12 -40.88 38.22
N SER A 405 -37.77 -41.65 39.25
CA SER A 405 -37.73 -41.16 40.66
C SER A 405 -36.33 -40.84 41.21
N GLY A 406 -35.28 -40.87 40.38
CA GLY A 406 -33.89 -40.57 40.77
C GLY A 406 -33.43 -39.19 40.30
N GLY A 407 -33.94 -38.10 40.90
CA GLY A 407 -33.47 -36.73 40.67
C GLY A 407 -33.43 -35.96 41.98
N GLY A 408 -32.26 -35.93 42.61
CA GLY A 408 -32.02 -35.35 43.94
C GLY A 408 -32.07 -33.82 43.97
N TYR A 409 -32.72 -33.32 45.03
CA TYR A 409 -32.80 -31.94 45.49
C TYR A 409 -31.46 -31.48 46.10
N TYR A 410 -30.97 -30.30 45.73
CA TYR A 410 -30.04 -29.48 46.56
C TYR A 410 -30.61 -28.06 46.60
N GLY A 411 -30.90 -27.57 47.81
CA GLY A 411 -31.45 -26.24 48.04
C GLY A 411 -30.50 -25.32 48.82
N GLY A 412 -30.64 -24.02 48.55
CA GLY A 412 -30.58 -22.96 49.56
C GLY A 412 -29.30 -22.11 49.68
N SER A 413 -29.38 -20.82 49.30
CA SER A 413 -29.35 -19.70 50.27
C SER A 413 -29.56 -18.35 49.55
N GLY A 414 -30.49 -17.53 50.05
CA GLY A 414 -30.72 -16.17 49.59
C GLY A 414 -29.89 -15.13 50.33
N GLY A 415 -29.77 -13.95 49.73
CA GLY A 415 -29.25 -12.73 50.33
C GLY A 415 -29.86 -11.52 49.62
N SER A 416 -30.57 -10.70 50.38
CA SER A 416 -31.20 -9.44 49.99
C SER A 416 -30.35 -8.28 50.51
N TYR A 417 -30.00 -7.31 49.66
CA TYR A 417 -29.73 -5.93 50.09
C TYR A 417 -30.13 -4.93 49.01
N GLY A 418 -30.72 -3.82 49.46
CA GLY A 418 -31.44 -2.81 48.68
C GLY A 418 -30.59 -1.91 47.76
N GLY A 419 -31.31 -1.08 47.01
CA GLY A 419 -30.79 -0.36 45.85
C GLY A 419 -30.39 1.09 46.06
N TYR A 420 -30.04 1.73 44.93
CA TYR A 420 -30.33 3.10 44.56
C TYR A 420 -30.09 3.26 43.04
N SER A 421 -30.80 4.19 42.41
CA SER A 421 -30.73 4.50 40.99
C SER A 421 -29.68 5.57 40.69
N SER A 422 -29.02 5.51 39.53
CA SER A 422 -28.89 6.67 38.63
C SER A 422 -28.19 6.30 37.32
N GLY A 423 -28.83 6.66 36.19
CA GLY A 423 -28.15 7.27 35.05
C GLY A 423 -27.40 6.36 34.08
N GLY A 424 -28.06 6.06 32.95
CA GLY A 424 -27.68 6.59 31.63
C GLY A 424 -26.37 6.16 30.97
N GLY A 425 -26.46 5.90 29.67
CA GLY A 425 -25.33 6.01 28.74
C GLY A 425 -24.96 4.68 28.09
N GLY A 426 -25.13 4.61 26.77
CA GLY A 426 -24.62 3.52 25.94
C GLY A 426 -23.11 3.64 25.68
N HIS A 427 -22.72 3.08 24.53
CA HIS A 427 -21.36 2.99 23.95
C HIS A 427 -20.55 1.79 24.49
N LYS A 428 -19.82 1.03 23.68
CA LYS A 428 -19.60 0.95 22.22
C LYS A 428 -19.36 -0.53 21.91
#